data_AF-A0A2H0IUQ4-F1
#
_entry.id   AF-A0A2H0IUQ4-F1
#
_cell.length_a   1.000
_cell.length_b   1.000
_cell.length_c   1.000
_cell.angle_alpha   90.00
_cell.angle_beta   90.00
_cell.angle_gamma   90.00
#
_symmetry.space_group_name_H-M   'P 1'
#
loop_
_entity.id
_entity.type
_entity.pdbx_description
1 polymer ?
#
loop_
_entity_poly.entity_id
_entity_poly.type
_entity_poly.pdbx_seq_one_letter_code
_entity_poly.pdbx_strand_id
1 'polypeptide(L)'
;MRTKVNLKTACSAWIMALIFVLTSAQLVAQEKKADLKDFKIIIEKTDKGIKMKSDQGSAWIDLSFNLNSYQPQAVDEYGMADLKNLSGNKDKNLADFLFTIIKTERGIELKGIEGTAWGELKFSLAKNKKQAINQFGMTSLN
;
A
#
# COMPACT_ATOMS: atom_id res chain seq x y z
N MET A 1 -31.76 60.20 -23.55
CA MET A 1 -32.09 58.77 -23.73
C MET A 1 -31.75 58.05 -22.43
N ARG A 2 -32.73 57.61 -21.63
CA ARG A 2 -32.52 56.92 -20.34
C ARG A 2 -32.86 55.45 -20.50
N THR A 3 -31.87 54.58 -20.44
CA THR A 3 -32.04 53.13 -20.55
C THR A 3 -32.49 52.57 -19.20
N LYS A 4 -33.70 51.97 -19.13
CA LYS A 4 -34.16 51.23 -17.97
C LYS A 4 -33.56 49.83 -18.00
N VAL A 5 -32.62 49.53 -17.11
CA VAL A 5 -32.08 48.18 -16.95
C VAL A 5 -33.08 47.36 -16.12
N ASN A 6 -33.55 46.25 -16.69
CA ASN A 6 -34.55 45.37 -16.08
C ASN A 6 -33.88 44.45 -15.04
N LEU A 7 -34.00 44.82 -13.75
CA LEU A 7 -33.23 44.23 -12.64
C LEU A 7 -33.46 42.71 -12.47
N LYS A 8 -34.61 42.18 -12.89
CA LYS A 8 -34.97 40.76 -12.77
C LYS A 8 -34.10 39.84 -13.64
N THR A 9 -33.72 40.30 -14.83
CA THR A 9 -32.89 39.54 -15.77
C THR A 9 -31.40 39.64 -15.45
N ALA A 10 -30.99 40.71 -14.75
CA ALA A 10 -29.62 40.86 -14.26
C ALA A 10 -29.36 39.91 -13.08
N CYS A 11 -30.26 39.79 -12.10
CA CYS A 11 -30.02 38.92 -10.94
C CYS A 11 -29.84 37.44 -11.32
N SER A 12 -30.58 36.91 -12.30
CA SER A 12 -30.50 35.48 -12.65
C SER A 12 -29.19 35.08 -13.34
N ALA A 13 -28.61 35.98 -14.14
CA ALA A 13 -27.36 35.73 -14.85
C ALA A 13 -26.15 35.71 -13.91
N TRP A 14 -26.15 36.53 -12.86
CA TRP A 14 -25.06 36.58 -11.88
C TRP A 14 -25.08 35.39 -10.91
N ILE A 15 -26.26 34.83 -10.61
CA ILE A 15 -26.40 33.64 -9.77
C ILE A 15 -25.83 32.39 -10.47
N MET A 16 -26.03 32.25 -11.78
CA MET A 16 -25.43 31.14 -12.54
C MET A 16 -23.91 31.24 -12.66
N ALA A 17 -23.35 32.45 -12.75
CA ALA A 17 -21.91 32.67 -12.77
C ALA A 17 -21.24 32.33 -11.43
N LEU A 18 -21.92 32.52 -10.30
CA LEU A 18 -21.39 32.19 -8.97
C LEU A 18 -21.29 30.67 -8.72
N ILE A 19 -22.19 29.88 -9.30
CA ILE A 19 -22.23 28.42 -9.12
C ILE A 19 -21.07 27.75 -9.89
N PHE A 20 -20.57 28.36 -10.97
CA PHE A 20 -19.52 27.78 -11.81
C PHE A 20 -18.11 27.88 -11.21
N VAL A 21 -17.89 28.72 -10.18
CA VAL A 21 -16.58 28.92 -9.54
C VAL A 21 -16.33 27.92 -8.39
N LEU A 22 -17.36 27.20 -7.92
CA LEU A 22 -17.25 26.33 -6.74
C LEU A 22 -16.84 24.87 -7.04
N THR A 23 -16.63 24.50 -8.31
CA THR A 23 -16.41 23.09 -8.70
C THR A 23 -14.94 22.68 -8.87
N SER A 24 -13.97 23.59 -8.74
CA SER A 24 -12.55 23.25 -8.91
C SER A 24 -11.79 23.04 -7.60
N ALA A 25 -12.45 22.54 -6.55
CA ALA A 25 -11.72 21.95 -5.44
C ALA A 25 -11.21 20.56 -5.88
N GLN A 26 -10.18 20.53 -6.72
CA GLN A 26 -9.40 19.32 -6.92
C GLN A 26 -8.78 18.98 -5.57
N LEU A 27 -9.25 17.90 -4.94
CA LEU A 27 -8.56 17.26 -3.83
C LEU A 27 -7.22 16.77 -4.36
N VAL A 28 -6.23 17.65 -4.35
CA VAL A 28 -4.83 17.25 -4.48
C VAL A 28 -4.52 16.56 -3.16
N ALA A 29 -4.60 15.23 -3.16
CA ALA A 29 -3.98 14.44 -2.12
C ALA A 29 -2.52 14.87 -2.08
N GLN A 30 -2.12 15.62 -1.05
CA GLN A 30 -0.71 15.95 -0.85
C GLN A 30 0.02 14.61 -0.67
N GLU A 31 0.83 14.24 -1.65
CA GLU A 31 1.87 13.23 -1.46
C GLU A 31 2.85 13.78 -0.41
N LYS A 32 2.51 13.62 0.86
CA LYS A 32 3.57 13.50 1.86
C LYS A 32 4.36 12.28 1.39
N LYS A 33 5.54 12.49 0.82
CA LYS A 33 6.57 11.46 0.78
C LYS A 33 6.75 11.03 2.22
N ALA A 34 6.03 9.97 2.61
CA ALA A 34 6.30 9.30 3.86
C ALA A 34 7.76 8.89 3.78
N ASP A 35 8.52 9.23 4.82
CA ASP A 35 9.90 8.80 4.96
C ASP A 35 9.88 7.30 5.27
N LEU A 36 9.67 6.51 4.22
CA LEU A 36 9.58 5.06 4.28
C LEU A 36 11.00 4.52 4.30
N LYS A 37 11.33 3.77 5.35
CA LYS A 37 12.61 3.08 5.44
C LYS A 37 12.68 1.97 4.40
N ASP A 38 13.87 1.77 3.85
CA ASP A 38 14.10 0.78 2.81
C ASP A 38 14.02 -0.65 3.34
N PHE A 39 13.23 -1.49 2.67
CA PHE A 39 13.29 -2.95 2.81
C PHE A 39 13.31 -3.64 1.44
N LYS A 40 13.77 -4.88 1.38
CA LYS A 40 13.64 -5.73 0.18
C LYS A 40 13.42 -7.16 0.62
N ILE A 41 12.29 -7.72 0.22
CA ILE A 41 11.89 -9.09 0.54
C ILE A 41 11.66 -9.84 -0.76
N ILE A 42 12.27 -11.01 -0.88
CA ILE A 42 12.06 -11.94 -1.99
C ILE A 42 11.12 -13.04 -1.51
N ILE A 43 9.96 -13.14 -2.16
CA ILE A 43 8.94 -14.15 -1.88
C ILE A 43 9.06 -15.27 -2.91
N GLU A 44 9.15 -16.50 -2.44
CA GLU A 44 9.22 -17.72 -3.24
C GLU A 44 8.06 -18.66 -2.90
N LYS A 45 7.39 -19.18 -3.94
CA LYS A 45 6.41 -20.25 -3.78
C LYS A 45 7.11 -21.60 -3.80
N THR A 46 7.02 -22.34 -2.70
CA THR A 46 7.58 -23.69 -2.56
C THR A 46 6.49 -24.75 -2.56
N ASP A 47 6.87 -26.03 -2.51
CA ASP A 47 5.91 -27.14 -2.37
C ASP A 47 5.20 -27.17 -1.02
N LYS A 48 5.87 -26.68 0.03
CA LYS A 48 5.36 -26.73 1.41
C LYS A 48 4.62 -25.45 1.82
N GLY A 49 4.90 -24.33 1.15
CA GLY A 49 4.31 -23.04 1.50
C GLY A 49 5.03 -21.87 0.85
N ILE A 50 5.23 -20.80 1.61
CA ILE A 50 5.99 -19.63 1.19
C ILE A 50 7.34 -19.62 1.89
N LYS A 51 8.38 -19.31 1.12
CA LYS A 51 9.68 -18.91 1.63
C LYS A 51 9.87 -17.42 1.36
N MET A 52 10.33 -16.67 2.35
CA MET A 52 10.74 -15.28 2.21
C MET A 52 12.21 -15.16 2.55
N LYS A 53 12.92 -14.33 1.79
CA LYS A 53 14.28 -13.90 2.12
C LYS A 53 14.31 -12.39 2.24
N SER A 54 14.82 -11.86 3.34
CA SER A 54 15.09 -10.43 3.46
C SER A 54 16.51 -10.15 2.99
N ASP A 55 16.63 -9.25 2.02
CA ASP A 55 17.93 -8.73 1.60
C ASP A 55 18.30 -7.47 2.40
N GLN A 56 17.31 -6.73 2.91
CA GLN A 56 17.50 -5.52 3.72
C GLN A 56 16.23 -5.17 4.51
N GLY A 57 16.40 -4.48 5.64
CA GLY A 57 15.30 -3.88 6.42
C GLY A 57 14.64 -4.80 7.46
N SER A 58 15.16 -6.00 7.70
CA SER A 58 14.62 -6.97 8.67
C SER A 58 15.70 -7.54 9.58
N ALA A 59 15.30 -8.00 10.77
CA ALA A 59 16.14 -8.73 11.71
C ALA A 59 16.37 -10.20 11.30
N TRP A 60 15.62 -10.69 10.33
CA TRP A 60 15.67 -12.06 9.81
C TRP A 60 16.21 -12.09 8.38
N ILE A 61 16.93 -13.16 8.03
CA ILE A 61 17.43 -13.40 6.66
C ILE A 61 16.46 -14.29 5.88
N ASP A 62 16.01 -15.40 6.48
CA ASP A 62 15.07 -16.34 5.87
C ASP A 62 13.88 -16.57 6.80
N LEU A 63 12.67 -16.57 6.22
CA LEU A 63 11.45 -17.08 6.84
C LEU A 63 10.83 -18.15 5.95
N SER A 64 10.22 -19.16 6.54
CA SER A 64 9.49 -20.18 5.80
C SER A 64 8.32 -20.66 6.63
N PHE A 65 7.13 -20.65 6.03
CA PHE A 65 5.91 -21.06 6.70
C PHE A 65 4.88 -21.55 5.69
N ASN A 66 3.95 -22.36 6.19
CA ASN A 66 2.83 -22.85 5.41
C ASN A 66 1.73 -21.79 5.42
N LEU A 67 1.14 -21.51 4.25
CA LEU A 67 -0.04 -20.67 4.13
C LEU A 67 -1.25 -21.53 3.84
N ASN A 68 -2.20 -21.53 4.76
CA ASN A 68 -3.53 -22.04 4.49
C ASN A 68 -4.24 -21.11 3.51
N SER A 69 -4.99 -21.69 2.57
CA SER A 69 -5.78 -20.89 1.62
C SER A 69 -6.74 -19.99 2.37
N TYR A 70 -6.83 -18.72 1.95
CA TYR A 70 -7.71 -17.71 2.52
C TYR A 70 -7.48 -17.38 4.00
N GLN A 71 -6.35 -17.76 4.58
CA GLN A 71 -5.93 -17.35 5.92
C GLN A 71 -4.71 -16.43 5.81
N PRO A 72 -4.83 -15.15 6.21
CA PRO A 72 -3.71 -14.22 6.15
C PRO A 72 -2.68 -14.52 7.27
N GLN A 73 -1.41 -14.39 6.93
CA GLN A 73 -0.29 -14.34 7.89
C GLN A 73 0.31 -12.94 7.88
N ALA A 74 0.43 -12.30 9.04
CA ALA A 74 1.13 -11.02 9.16
C ALA A 74 2.65 -11.24 9.22
N VAL A 75 3.41 -10.33 8.61
CA VAL A 75 4.87 -10.34 8.59
C VAL A 75 5.36 -8.91 8.83
N ASP A 76 6.34 -8.78 9.70
CA ASP A 76 7.02 -7.52 10.03
C ASP A 76 8.54 -7.67 9.98
N GLU A 77 9.26 -6.62 10.38
CA GLU A 77 10.72 -6.59 10.41
C GLU A 77 11.34 -7.64 11.34
N TYR A 78 10.59 -8.22 12.27
CA TYR A 78 11.05 -9.22 13.23
C TYR A 78 10.64 -10.64 12.85
N GLY A 79 9.63 -10.82 12.01
CA GLY A 79 9.28 -12.14 11.49
C GLY A 79 7.81 -12.31 11.15
N MET A 80 7.26 -13.48 11.45
CA MET A 80 5.81 -13.66 11.50
C MET A 80 5.25 -12.92 12.72
N ALA A 81 4.22 -12.12 12.51
CA ALA A 81 3.61 -11.28 13.53
C ALA A 81 2.18 -11.73 13.87
N ASP A 82 1.74 -11.43 15.09
CA ASP A 82 0.33 -11.45 15.47
C ASP A 82 -0.18 -10.00 15.50
N LEU A 83 -1.18 -9.70 14.67
CA LEU A 83 -1.78 -8.36 14.61
C LEU A 83 -2.36 -7.89 15.94
N LYS A 84 -2.67 -8.80 16.87
CA LYS A 84 -3.16 -8.45 18.21
C LYS A 84 -2.03 -8.15 19.21
N ASN A 85 -0.79 -8.49 18.88
CA ASN A 85 0.35 -8.41 19.77
C ASN A 85 1.60 -7.96 19.00
N LEU A 86 1.56 -6.74 18.47
CA LEU A 86 2.68 -6.12 17.79
C LEU A 86 3.65 -5.50 18.81
N SER A 87 4.96 -5.59 18.54
CA SER A 87 5.95 -4.89 19.36
C SER A 87 5.74 -3.38 19.26
N GLY A 88 5.52 -2.72 20.39
CA GLY A 88 5.46 -1.26 20.46
C GLY A 88 6.84 -0.58 20.45
N ASN A 89 7.92 -1.34 20.65
CA ASN A 89 9.28 -0.81 20.62
C ASN A 89 9.94 -1.19 19.29
N LYS A 90 10.12 -0.19 18.43
CA LYS A 90 10.68 -0.32 17.08
C LYS A 90 12.17 -0.03 17.09
N ASP A 91 12.96 -0.90 16.46
CA ASP A 91 14.39 -0.68 16.25
C ASP A 91 14.61 0.34 15.13
N LYS A 92 15.29 1.44 15.43
CA LYS A 92 15.55 2.52 14.47
C LYS A 92 16.33 2.06 13.24
N ASN A 93 17.06 0.94 13.32
CA ASN A 93 17.86 0.38 12.23
C ASN A 93 17.08 -0.56 11.31
N LEU A 94 15.85 -0.95 11.68
CA LEU A 94 14.97 -1.78 10.86
C LEU A 94 13.93 -0.94 10.14
N ALA A 95 13.31 -1.51 9.11
CA ALA A 95 12.45 -0.77 8.19
C ALA A 95 11.02 -0.49 8.68
N ASP A 96 10.65 -0.97 9.88
CA ASP A 96 9.34 -0.77 10.52
C ASP A 96 8.16 -1.00 9.57
N PHE A 97 8.14 -2.16 8.88
CA PHE A 97 7.05 -2.52 7.96
C PHE A 97 6.10 -3.52 8.61
N LEU A 98 4.84 -3.48 8.18
CA LEU A 98 3.87 -4.51 8.51
C LEU A 98 2.98 -4.75 7.30
N PHE A 99 2.90 -6.01 6.87
CA PHE A 99 1.95 -6.42 5.85
C PHE A 99 1.39 -7.80 6.16
N THR A 100 0.28 -8.14 5.52
CA THR A 100 -0.24 -9.51 5.51
C THR A 100 -0.01 -10.16 4.17
N ILE A 101 0.20 -11.46 4.16
CA ILE A 101 0.23 -12.30 2.97
C ILE A 101 -0.88 -13.33 3.04
N ILE A 102 -1.62 -13.50 1.95
CA ILE A 102 -2.69 -14.49 1.82
C ILE A 102 -2.57 -15.24 0.50
N LYS A 103 -2.79 -16.55 0.55
CA LYS A 103 -2.93 -17.39 -0.64
C LYS A 103 -4.40 -17.41 -1.06
N THR A 104 -4.66 -17.05 -2.32
CA THR A 104 -5.99 -17.05 -2.94
C THR A 104 -6.02 -18.04 -4.12
N GLU A 105 -7.20 -18.26 -4.72
CA GLU A 105 -7.32 -19.00 -5.98
C GLU A 105 -6.52 -18.38 -7.13
N ARG A 106 -6.35 -17.06 -7.15
CA ARG A 106 -5.68 -16.32 -8.23
C ARG A 106 -4.18 -16.17 -8.02
N GLY A 107 -3.67 -16.45 -6.81
CA GLY A 107 -2.25 -16.34 -6.50
C GLY A 107 -1.99 -15.89 -5.07
N ILE A 108 -1.11 -14.91 -4.94
CA ILE A 108 -0.71 -14.28 -3.68
C ILE A 108 -1.26 -12.86 -3.67
N GLU A 109 -1.81 -12.48 -2.54
CA GLU A 109 -2.21 -11.11 -2.25
C GLU A 109 -1.48 -10.65 -0.99
N LEU A 110 -0.92 -9.45 -1.05
CA LEU A 110 -0.30 -8.76 0.07
C LEU A 110 -1.15 -7.54 0.41
N LYS A 111 -1.36 -7.27 1.70
CA LYS A 111 -1.96 -6.01 2.16
C LYS A 111 -0.99 -5.27 3.05
N GLY A 112 -0.65 -4.05 2.65
CA GLY A 112 0.20 -3.15 3.42
C GLY A 112 -0.58 -2.55 4.58
N ILE A 113 0.03 -2.53 5.77
CA ILE A 113 -0.55 -1.94 6.98
C ILE A 113 0.35 -0.79 7.46
N GLU A 114 1.66 -1.02 7.56
CA GLU A 114 2.66 -0.02 7.95
C GLU A 114 3.91 -0.11 7.07
N GLY A 115 4.68 0.97 6.96
CA GLY A 115 5.96 1.01 6.26
C GLY A 115 5.88 0.74 4.74
N THR A 116 4.69 0.86 4.13
CA THR A 116 4.46 0.55 2.71
C THR A 116 3.70 1.68 2.03
N ALA A 117 4.09 2.03 0.81
CA ALA A 117 3.40 3.01 -0.03
C ALA A 117 2.16 2.43 -0.74
N TRP A 118 2.03 1.10 -0.73
CA TRP A 118 0.96 0.36 -1.39
C TRP A 118 -0.01 -0.19 -0.34
N GLY A 119 -1.31 -0.11 -0.62
CA GLY A 119 -2.33 -0.78 0.19
C GLY A 119 -2.47 -2.25 -0.13
N GLU A 120 -2.24 -2.64 -1.39
CA GLU A 120 -2.37 -4.02 -1.86
C GLU A 120 -1.43 -4.32 -3.02
N LEU A 121 -0.87 -5.54 -3.04
CA LEU A 121 -0.17 -6.11 -4.20
C LEU A 121 -0.77 -7.48 -4.51
N LYS A 122 -1.04 -7.76 -5.79
CA LYS A 122 -1.60 -9.03 -6.26
C LYS A 122 -0.74 -9.58 -7.39
N PHE A 123 -0.31 -10.83 -7.25
CA PHE A 123 0.49 -11.49 -8.27
C PHE A 123 0.39 -13.02 -8.17
N SER A 124 0.62 -13.70 -9.29
CA SER A 124 0.68 -15.15 -9.34
C SER A 124 2.13 -15.60 -9.43
N LEU A 125 2.51 -16.59 -8.63
CA LEU A 125 3.81 -17.25 -8.72
C LEU A 125 3.64 -18.71 -9.13
N ALA A 126 4.33 -19.12 -10.19
CA ALA A 126 4.53 -20.53 -10.50
C ALA A 126 5.44 -21.18 -9.44
N LYS A 127 5.44 -22.52 -9.38
CA LYS A 127 6.26 -23.28 -8.44
C LYS A 127 7.75 -22.91 -8.57
N ASN A 128 8.42 -22.68 -7.44
CA ASN A 128 9.82 -22.28 -7.31
C ASN A 128 10.17 -20.97 -8.02
N LYS A 129 9.17 -20.15 -8.36
CA LYS A 129 9.40 -18.79 -8.88
C LYS A 129 9.37 -17.78 -7.73
N LYS A 130 10.02 -16.65 -7.99
CA LYS A 130 10.30 -15.59 -7.01
C LYS A 130 9.74 -14.26 -7.47
N GLN A 131 9.29 -13.45 -6.53
CA GLN A 131 8.93 -12.04 -6.71
C GLN A 131 9.59 -11.22 -5.61
N ALA A 132 10.30 -10.15 -5.96
CA ALA A 132 10.80 -9.20 -4.97
C ALA A 132 9.77 -8.09 -4.72
N ILE A 133 9.71 -7.62 -3.49
CA ILE A 133 8.92 -6.46 -3.07
C ILE A 133 9.78 -5.52 -2.24
N ASN A 134 9.42 -4.25 -2.25
CA ASN A 134 9.96 -3.22 -1.37
C ASN A 134 8.83 -2.29 -0.90
N GLN A 135 9.19 -1.21 -0.22
CA GLN A 135 8.23 -0.21 0.30
C GLN A 135 7.39 0.46 -0.79
N PHE A 136 7.84 0.44 -2.05
CA PHE A 136 7.15 1.05 -3.19
C PHE A 136 6.37 0.06 -4.05
N GLY A 137 6.54 -1.26 -3.85
CA GLY A 137 5.74 -2.27 -4.54
C GLY A 137 6.55 -3.48 -4.99
N MET A 138 6.13 -4.09 -6.10
CA MET A 138 6.89 -5.16 -6.76
C MET A 138 8.13 -4.60 -7.45
N THR A 139 9.26 -5.29 -7.32
CA THR A 139 10.54 -4.90 -7.92
C THR A 139 11.24 -6.10 -8.56
N SER A 140 12.31 -5.83 -9.32
CA SER A 140 13.17 -6.86 -9.91
C SER A 140 14.00 -7.58 -8.84
N LEU A 141 14.44 -8.81 -9.15
CA LEU A 141 15.31 -9.59 -8.26
C LEU A 141 16.75 -9.04 -8.16
N ASN A 142 17.15 -8.17 -9.09
CA ASN A 142 18.50 -7.62 -9.25
C ASN A 142 18.99 -6.84 -8.02
#